data_AF-E6WQA3-F1
#
_entry.id   AF-E6WQA3-F1
#
_cell.length_a   1.000
_cell.length_b   1.000
_cell.length_c   1.000
_cell.angle_alpha   90.00
_cell.angle_beta   90.00
_cell.angle_gamma   90.00
#
_symmetry.space_group_name_H-M   'P 1'
#
loop_
_entity.id
_entity.type
_entity.pdbx_description
1 polymer ?
#
loop_
_entity_poly.entity_id
_entity_poly.type
_entity_poly.pdbx_seq_one_letter_code
_entity_poly.pdbx_strand_id
1 'polypeptide(L)'
;MSIFPIILMTVLAVWALCATVLAVVSARRLRREQEAHGVAQDRMDRYRAALRRSEEKASAVALQFEALQREYVALRRSQEESEAEPSERPVPTVMIDCLDISGEIGTLFEHVARVATAIRDYSAYTRGHYGPEHSKARYDLLWLSDCLHTLDRVGKALAAGSQRSLASACQELLQMYDAYLTDGSGYDSRDTFRRLSERVPLRAVSDAIRSIAMKTAVPPASTSEMPAPATIPPVSAPVTGPPPTTGQRSMPGSALAQQA
;
A
#
# COMPACT_ATOMS: atom_id res chain seq x y z
N MET A 1 -28.37 -69.91 83.25
CA MET A 1 -28.19 -69.47 81.85
C MET A 1 -26.85 -68.73 81.76
N SER A 2 -25.97 -69.11 80.83
CA SER A 2 -24.61 -68.57 80.75
C SER A 2 -24.62 -67.16 80.13
N ILE A 3 -24.03 -66.18 80.82
CA ILE A 3 -23.92 -64.76 80.40
C ILE A 3 -22.84 -64.57 79.33
N PHE A 4 -21.92 -65.52 79.22
CA PHE A 4 -20.77 -65.53 78.32
C PHE A 4 -21.08 -65.24 76.82
N PRO A 5 -22.07 -65.90 76.16
CA PRO A 5 -22.36 -65.65 74.75
C PRO A 5 -22.87 -64.23 74.47
N ILE A 6 -23.58 -63.60 75.41
CA ILE A 6 -24.09 -62.23 75.24
C ILE A 6 -22.92 -61.24 75.28
N ILE A 7 -22.00 -61.39 76.24
CA ILE A 7 -20.79 -60.56 76.33
C ILE A 7 -19.96 -60.72 75.06
N LEU A 8 -19.73 -61.95 74.60
CA LEU A 8 -18.96 -62.21 73.38
C LEU A 8 -19.55 -61.54 72.13
N MET A 9 -20.87 -61.64 71.93
CA MET A 9 -21.55 -61.00 70.80
C MET A 9 -21.47 -59.47 70.84
N THR A 10 -21.61 -58.86 72.04
CA THR A 10 -21.47 -57.40 72.16
C THR A 10 -20.05 -56.91 71.87
N VAL A 11 -19.03 -57.63 72.33
CA VAL A 11 -17.63 -57.31 72.04
C VAL A 11 -17.34 -57.43 70.55
N LEU A 12 -17.84 -58.49 69.89
CA LEU A 12 -17.70 -58.66 68.44
C LEU A 12 -18.42 -57.56 67.65
N ALA A 13 -19.62 -57.15 68.08
CA ALA A 13 -20.37 -56.07 67.44
C ALA A 13 -19.65 -54.72 67.55
N VAL A 14 -19.13 -54.40 68.74
CA VAL A 14 -18.31 -53.19 68.95
C VAL A 14 -17.05 -53.23 68.10
N TRP A 15 -16.38 -54.39 68.02
CA TRP A 15 -15.17 -54.54 67.22
C TRP A 15 -15.45 -54.37 65.72
N ALA A 16 -16.56 -54.93 65.21
CA ALA A 16 -16.99 -54.76 63.83
C ALA A 16 -17.35 -53.30 63.51
N LEU A 17 -17.99 -52.59 64.44
CA LEU A 17 -18.28 -51.16 64.28
C LEU A 17 -16.98 -50.33 64.22
N CYS A 18 -16.02 -50.60 65.12
CA CYS A 18 -14.72 -49.94 65.09
C CYS A 18 -13.95 -50.23 63.79
N ALA A 19 -13.95 -51.49 63.33
CA ALA A 19 -13.27 -51.89 62.09
C ALA A 19 -13.88 -51.22 60.84
N THR A 20 -15.21 -51.13 60.77
CA THR A 20 -15.91 -50.47 59.65
C THR A 20 -15.64 -48.96 59.63
N VAL A 21 -15.66 -48.30 60.80
CA VAL A 21 -15.32 -46.87 60.90
C VAL A 21 -13.87 -46.62 60.46
N LEU A 22 -12.91 -47.44 60.92
CA LEU A 22 -11.51 -47.33 60.51
C LEU A 22 -11.33 -47.55 59.00
N ALA A 23 -12.02 -48.54 58.42
CA ALA A 23 -11.98 -48.81 56.99
C ALA A 23 -12.56 -47.65 56.16
N VAL A 24 -13.63 -47.02 56.62
CA VAL A 24 -14.23 -45.85 55.93
C VAL A 24 -13.30 -44.64 56.02
N VAL A 25 -12.68 -44.39 57.18
CA VAL A 25 -11.74 -43.28 57.35
C VAL A 25 -10.49 -43.48 56.50
N SER A 26 -9.92 -44.69 56.49
CA SER A 26 -8.74 -44.99 55.68
C SER A 26 -9.04 -44.92 54.18
N ALA A 27 -10.19 -45.44 53.73
CA ALA A 27 -10.62 -45.34 52.34
C ALA A 27 -10.83 -43.88 51.90
N ARG A 28 -11.45 -43.05 52.76
CA ARG A 28 -11.62 -41.61 52.49
C ARG A 28 -10.27 -40.88 52.43
N ARG A 29 -9.35 -41.22 53.32
CA ARG A 29 -7.99 -40.64 53.31
C ARG A 29 -7.25 -41.03 52.03
N LEU A 30 -7.28 -42.30 51.64
CA LEU A 30 -6.63 -42.79 50.43
C LEU A 30 -7.19 -42.12 49.17
N ARG A 31 -8.53 -41.92 49.10
CA ARG A 31 -9.16 -41.19 47.98
C ARG A 31 -8.69 -39.75 47.89
N ARG A 32 -8.58 -39.03 49.02
CA ARG A 32 -8.07 -37.65 49.04
C ARG A 32 -6.61 -37.56 48.58
N GLU A 33 -5.78 -38.51 48.99
CA GLU A 33 -4.37 -38.58 48.55
C GLU A 33 -4.29 -38.88 47.04
N GLN A 34 -5.13 -39.78 46.52
CA GLN A 34 -5.22 -40.06 45.08
C GLN A 34 -5.70 -38.86 44.26
N GLU A 35 -6.74 -38.14 44.72
CA GLU A 35 -7.22 -36.93 44.07
C GLU A 35 -6.15 -35.83 44.04
N ALA A 36 -5.41 -35.64 45.14
CA ALA A 36 -4.31 -34.69 45.20
C ALA A 36 -3.18 -35.03 44.21
N HIS A 37 -2.85 -36.32 44.07
CA HIS A 37 -1.87 -36.78 43.08
C HIS A 37 -2.35 -36.59 41.64
N GLY A 38 -3.63 -36.86 41.36
CA GLY A 38 -4.21 -36.61 40.04
C GLY A 38 -4.15 -35.14 39.64
N VAL A 39 -4.53 -34.23 40.55
CA VAL A 39 -4.45 -32.77 40.30
C VAL A 39 -3.01 -32.31 40.05
N ALA A 40 -2.03 -32.88 40.75
CA ALA A 40 -0.62 -32.58 40.53
C ALA A 40 -0.14 -33.07 39.15
N GLN A 41 -0.52 -34.28 38.75
CA GLN A 41 -0.21 -34.85 37.43
C GLN A 41 -0.84 -34.02 36.31
N ASP A 42 -2.13 -33.70 36.41
CA ASP A 42 -2.85 -32.86 35.44
C ASP A 42 -2.20 -31.47 35.28
N ARG A 43 -1.66 -30.91 36.37
CA ARG A 43 -0.95 -29.64 36.32
C ARG A 43 0.39 -29.79 35.61
N MET A 44 1.14 -30.85 35.88
CA MET A 44 2.40 -31.15 35.19
C MET A 44 2.20 -31.40 33.70
N ASP A 45 1.17 -32.13 33.31
CA ASP A 45 0.88 -32.42 31.90
C ASP A 45 0.44 -31.17 31.15
N ARG A 46 -0.31 -30.27 31.80
CA ARG A 46 -0.61 -28.93 31.25
C ARG A 46 0.66 -28.12 31.03
N TYR A 47 1.60 -28.12 31.97
CA TYR A 47 2.88 -27.41 31.79
C TYR A 47 3.72 -28.01 30.66
N ARG A 48 3.77 -29.34 30.54
CA ARG A 48 4.46 -30.02 29.44
C ARG A 48 3.84 -29.69 28.09
N ALA A 49 2.50 -29.68 28.00
CA ALA A 49 1.81 -29.30 26.78
C ALA A 49 2.05 -27.82 26.41
N ALA A 50 2.07 -26.92 27.41
CA ALA A 50 2.40 -25.51 27.19
C ALA A 50 3.85 -25.34 26.72
N LEU A 51 4.79 -26.09 27.28
CA LEU A 51 6.20 -26.07 26.88
C LEU A 51 6.36 -26.54 25.43
N ARG A 52 5.74 -27.66 25.05
CA ARG A 52 5.77 -28.15 23.65
C ARG A 52 5.23 -27.12 22.66
N ARG A 53 4.12 -26.45 22.99
CA ARG A 53 3.58 -25.37 22.14
C ARG A 53 4.54 -24.18 22.01
N SER A 54 5.30 -23.88 23.06
CA SER A 54 6.31 -22.81 23.01
C SER A 54 7.52 -23.22 22.16
N GLU A 55 7.95 -24.48 22.26
CA GLU A 55 9.02 -25.05 21.45
C GLU A 55 8.63 -25.11 19.97
N GLU A 56 7.40 -25.51 19.65
CA GLU A 56 6.85 -25.50 18.28
C GLU A 56 6.80 -24.08 17.69
N LYS A 57 6.43 -23.08 18.50
CA LYS A 57 6.47 -21.68 18.05
C LYS A 57 7.90 -21.20 17.83
N ALA A 58 8.83 -21.56 18.71
CA ALA A 58 10.23 -21.20 18.57
C ALA A 58 10.85 -21.81 17.31
N SER A 59 10.57 -23.09 17.02
CA SER A 59 11.05 -23.75 15.81
C SER A 59 10.42 -23.16 14.54
N ALA A 60 9.13 -22.80 14.57
CA ALA A 60 8.48 -22.12 13.45
C ALA A 60 9.11 -20.74 13.16
N VAL A 61 9.42 -19.97 14.21
CA VAL A 61 10.11 -18.67 14.07
C VAL A 61 11.54 -18.85 13.55
N ALA A 62 12.27 -19.87 14.00
CA ALA A 62 13.61 -20.18 13.51
C ALA A 62 13.60 -20.48 11.99
N LEU A 63 12.65 -21.28 11.53
CA LEU A 63 12.48 -21.58 10.09
C LEU A 63 12.13 -20.32 9.28
N GLN A 64 11.28 -19.44 9.81
CA GLN A 64 10.97 -18.16 9.17
C GLN A 64 12.20 -17.26 9.07
N PHE A 65 13.01 -17.21 10.13
CA PHE A 65 14.25 -16.43 10.13
C PHE A 65 15.26 -16.96 9.11
N GLU A 66 15.43 -18.29 9.01
CA GLU A 66 16.28 -18.89 7.99
C GLU A 66 15.80 -18.59 6.56
N ALA A 67 14.48 -18.63 6.33
CA ALA A 67 13.91 -18.28 5.02
C ALA A 67 14.19 -16.80 4.67
N LEU A 68 13.96 -15.89 5.62
CA LEU A 68 14.25 -14.46 5.45
C LEU A 68 15.74 -14.20 5.20
N GLN A 69 16.62 -14.94 5.89
CA GLN A 69 18.06 -14.81 5.70
C GLN A 69 18.48 -15.27 4.29
N ARG A 70 17.87 -16.33 3.75
CA ARG A 70 18.11 -16.76 2.36
C ARG A 70 17.63 -15.73 1.35
N GLU A 71 16.45 -15.16 1.56
CA GLU A 71 15.91 -14.08 0.72
C GLU A 71 16.80 -12.84 0.75
N TYR A 72 17.26 -12.44 1.94
CA TYR A 72 18.18 -11.31 2.11
C TYR A 72 19.50 -11.54 1.37
N VAL A 73 20.09 -12.74 1.47
CA VAL A 73 21.31 -13.09 0.75
C VAL A 73 21.09 -13.09 -0.76
N ALA A 74 19.93 -13.57 -1.24
CA ALA A 74 19.59 -13.54 -2.66
C ALA A 74 19.42 -12.10 -3.18
N LEU A 75 18.73 -11.24 -2.43
CA LEU A 75 18.58 -9.81 -2.75
C LEU A 75 19.91 -9.08 -2.74
N ARG A 76 20.78 -9.39 -1.79
CA ARG A 76 22.12 -8.80 -1.74
C ARG A 76 22.95 -9.20 -2.95
N ARG A 77 22.90 -10.47 -3.37
CA ARG A 77 23.58 -10.90 -4.61
C ARG A 77 23.02 -10.21 -5.84
N SER A 78 21.70 -10.05 -5.95
CA SER A 78 21.13 -9.34 -7.11
C SER A 78 21.49 -7.85 -7.12
N GLN A 79 21.66 -7.23 -5.95
CA GLN A 79 22.22 -5.87 -5.83
C GLN A 79 23.69 -5.84 -6.28
N GLU A 80 24.53 -6.75 -5.77
CA GLU A 80 25.95 -6.84 -6.13
C GLU A 80 26.12 -7.15 -7.64
N GLU A 81 25.26 -7.97 -8.23
CA GLU A 81 25.21 -8.23 -9.69
C GLU A 81 24.74 -7.01 -10.48
N SER A 82 23.77 -6.25 -9.96
CA SER A 82 23.32 -4.97 -10.56
C SER A 82 24.36 -3.86 -10.44
N GLU A 83 25.25 -3.93 -9.43
CA GLU A 83 26.38 -3.02 -9.24
C GLU A 83 27.62 -3.43 -10.04
N ALA A 84 27.78 -4.72 -10.34
CA ALA A 84 28.90 -5.27 -11.11
C ALA A 84 28.69 -5.22 -12.64
N GLU A 85 27.46 -5.04 -13.14
CA GLU A 85 27.25 -4.62 -14.53
C GLU A 85 27.83 -3.21 -14.74
N PRO A 86 28.68 -2.97 -15.75
CA PRO A 86 29.23 -1.66 -16.01
C PRO A 86 28.15 -0.80 -16.67
N SER A 87 27.39 -0.10 -15.85
CA SER A 87 26.60 1.06 -16.26
C SER A 87 26.69 2.09 -15.14
N GLU A 88 27.16 3.28 -15.50
CA GLU A 88 26.84 4.53 -14.83
C GLU A 88 25.40 4.51 -14.32
N ARG A 89 25.18 4.10 -13.07
CA ARG A 89 23.99 4.47 -12.33
C ARG A 89 24.43 5.49 -11.31
N PRO A 90 24.12 6.78 -11.54
CA PRO A 90 24.29 7.76 -10.49
C PRO A 90 23.43 7.29 -9.30
N VAL A 91 23.88 7.66 -8.11
CA VAL A 91 23.04 7.87 -6.91
C VAL A 91 21.60 8.18 -7.35
N PRO A 92 20.54 7.74 -6.65
CA PRO A 92 19.17 8.15 -6.94
C PRO A 92 18.95 9.65 -6.65
N THR A 93 19.80 10.53 -7.19
CA THR A 93 19.36 11.64 -8.03
C THR A 93 18.15 11.16 -8.80
N VAL A 94 17.04 11.79 -8.45
CA VAL A 94 15.80 11.83 -9.18
C VAL A 94 16.11 12.20 -10.64
N MET A 95 16.56 11.25 -11.45
CA MET A 95 16.45 11.28 -12.91
C MET A 95 14.99 10.95 -13.16
N ILE A 96 14.13 11.94 -12.91
CA ILE A 96 12.93 12.04 -13.72
C ILE A 96 13.50 12.38 -15.07
N ASP A 97 13.46 11.43 -16.00
CA ASP A 97 13.80 11.69 -17.39
C ASP A 97 13.14 13.03 -17.81
N CYS A 98 13.98 14.05 -18.00
CA CYS A 98 13.68 15.40 -18.48
C CYS A 98 12.67 16.28 -17.72
N LEU A 99 12.20 15.93 -16.51
CA LEU A 99 11.24 16.78 -15.77
C LEU A 99 11.93 17.55 -14.63
N ASP A 100 12.23 18.82 -14.88
CA ASP A 100 12.66 19.74 -13.83
C ASP A 100 11.47 20.12 -12.95
N ILE A 101 11.28 19.37 -11.85
CA ILE A 101 10.28 19.66 -10.79
C ILE A 101 10.94 19.95 -9.43
N SER A 102 12.24 20.22 -9.44
CA SER A 102 13.04 20.38 -8.22
C SER A 102 12.52 21.54 -7.33
N GLY A 103 12.14 22.66 -7.94
CA GLY A 103 11.57 23.82 -7.25
C GLY A 103 10.19 23.56 -6.64
N GLU A 104 9.33 22.82 -7.35
CA GLU A 104 8.02 22.45 -6.85
C GLU A 104 8.11 21.46 -5.69
N ILE A 105 9.02 20.48 -5.78
CA ILE A 105 9.31 19.55 -4.68
C ILE A 105 9.82 20.34 -3.45
N GLY A 106 10.72 21.31 -3.63
CA GLY A 106 11.17 22.18 -2.54
C GLY A 106 10.01 22.93 -1.87
N THR A 107 9.06 23.44 -2.66
CA THR A 107 7.85 24.11 -2.16
C THR A 107 6.95 23.16 -1.36
N LEU A 108 6.81 21.91 -1.81
CA LEU A 108 6.07 20.87 -1.07
C LEU A 108 6.73 20.54 0.28
N PHE A 109 8.06 20.39 0.31
CA PHE A 109 8.79 20.14 1.55
C PHE A 109 8.66 21.29 2.55
N GLU A 110 8.75 22.53 2.06
CA GLU A 110 8.55 23.71 2.90
C GLU A 110 7.12 23.72 3.48
N HIS A 111 6.12 23.36 2.69
CA HIS A 111 4.74 23.25 3.15
C HIS A 111 4.57 22.19 4.23
N VAL A 112 5.14 20.99 4.05
CA VAL A 112 5.14 19.93 5.07
C VAL A 112 5.73 20.44 6.39
N ALA A 113 6.87 21.14 6.33
CA ALA A 113 7.50 21.72 7.51
C ALA A 113 6.59 22.76 8.19
N ARG A 114 5.98 23.67 7.42
CA ARG A 114 5.03 24.68 7.93
C ARG A 114 3.81 24.05 8.60
N VAL A 115 3.22 23.01 7.99
CA VAL A 115 2.09 22.27 8.56
C VAL A 115 2.50 21.55 9.84
N ALA A 116 3.66 20.89 9.86
CA ALA A 116 4.19 20.23 11.05
C ALA A 116 4.44 21.24 12.20
N THR A 117 4.97 22.43 11.90
CA THR A 117 5.12 23.51 12.87
C THR A 117 3.76 24.00 13.38
N ALA A 118 2.76 24.15 12.49
CA ALA A 118 1.41 24.50 12.90
C ALA A 118 0.82 23.44 13.84
N ILE A 119 0.93 22.15 13.50
CA ILE A 119 0.49 21.04 14.36
C ILE A 119 1.17 21.12 15.73
N ARG A 120 2.49 21.37 15.78
CA ARG A 120 3.23 21.50 17.03
C ARG A 120 2.69 22.64 17.90
N ASP A 121 2.43 23.80 17.31
CA ASP A 121 1.93 24.97 18.07
C ASP A 121 0.49 24.78 18.52
N TYR A 122 -0.32 24.10 17.70
CA TYR A 122 -1.66 23.65 18.06
C TYR A 122 -1.64 22.29 18.75
N SER A 123 -0.54 21.76 19.29
CA SER A 123 -0.52 20.48 20.02
C SER A 123 -0.65 20.68 21.54
N ALA A 124 -1.15 19.69 22.28
CA ALA A 124 -1.31 19.80 23.74
C ALA A 124 0.02 20.07 24.47
N TYR A 125 1.16 19.66 23.90
CA TYR A 125 2.50 19.81 24.49
C TYR A 125 2.96 21.25 24.60
N THR A 126 2.65 22.08 23.60
CA THR A 126 2.96 23.52 23.64
C THR A 126 1.96 24.26 24.53
N ARG A 127 0.76 23.71 24.71
CA ARG A 127 -0.40 24.40 25.28
C ARG A 127 -0.53 24.32 26.81
N GLY A 128 0.14 23.39 27.47
CA GLY A 128 0.22 23.33 28.94
C GLY A 128 0.98 24.48 29.61
N HIS A 129 1.66 25.34 28.84
CA HIS A 129 2.45 26.48 29.37
C HIS A 129 1.88 27.87 29.07
N TYR A 130 0.94 28.04 28.13
CA TYR A 130 0.57 29.37 27.59
C TYR A 130 -0.92 29.76 27.63
N GLY A 131 -1.79 28.97 28.28
CA GLY A 131 -3.18 29.41 28.59
C GLY A 131 -4.29 28.51 28.04
N PRO A 132 -5.56 28.98 28.04
CA PRO A 132 -6.74 28.18 27.72
C PRO A 132 -6.77 27.75 26.24
N GLU A 133 -7.31 26.55 26.00
CA GLU A 133 -7.39 25.95 24.67
C GLU A 133 -8.28 26.77 23.73
N HIS A 134 -7.79 27.05 22.52
CA HIS A 134 -8.63 27.64 21.48
C HIS A 134 -9.76 26.67 21.16
N SER A 135 -11.01 27.14 21.21
CA SER A 135 -12.20 26.29 21.08
C SER A 135 -12.26 25.47 19.78
N LYS A 136 -11.46 25.83 18.78
CA LYS A 136 -11.34 25.15 17.48
C LYS A 136 -10.04 24.35 17.27
N ALA A 137 -9.12 24.30 18.25
CA ALA A 137 -7.80 23.67 18.09
C ALA A 137 -7.86 22.20 17.67
N ARG A 138 -8.84 21.45 18.17
CA ARG A 138 -9.06 20.05 17.79
C ARG A 138 -9.42 19.87 16.31
N TYR A 139 -10.16 20.82 15.74
CA TYR A 139 -10.53 20.80 14.31
C TYR A 139 -9.34 21.24 13.46
N ASP A 140 -8.59 22.24 13.92
CA ASP A 140 -7.37 22.67 13.25
C ASP A 140 -6.35 21.53 13.17
N LEU A 141 -6.16 20.77 14.26
CA LEU A 141 -5.30 19.59 14.26
C LEU A 141 -5.78 18.49 13.30
N LEU A 142 -7.10 18.27 13.23
CA LEU A 142 -7.68 17.28 12.31
C LEU A 142 -7.31 17.63 10.87
N TRP A 143 -7.63 18.85 10.43
CA TRP A 143 -7.42 19.29 9.05
C TRP A 143 -5.94 19.45 8.68
N LEU A 144 -5.09 19.89 9.61
CA LEU A 144 -3.65 19.94 9.40
C LEU A 144 -3.04 18.53 9.29
N SER A 145 -3.51 17.56 10.08
CA SER A 145 -3.07 16.17 9.98
C SER A 145 -3.51 15.56 8.65
N ASP A 146 -4.74 15.81 8.24
CA ASP A 146 -5.28 15.34 6.95
C ASP A 146 -4.45 15.92 5.79
N CYS A 147 -4.13 17.22 5.83
CA CYS A 147 -3.24 17.86 4.88
C CYS A 147 -1.89 17.13 4.73
N LEU A 148 -1.25 16.67 5.81
CA LEU A 148 -0.02 15.88 5.72
C LEU A 148 -0.23 14.49 5.15
N HIS A 149 -1.29 13.80 5.57
CA HIS A 149 -1.58 12.45 5.09
C HIS A 149 -1.85 12.41 3.59
N THR A 150 -2.48 13.45 3.05
CA THR A 150 -2.79 13.52 1.62
C THR A 150 -1.54 13.66 0.73
N LEU A 151 -0.45 14.20 1.27
CA LEU A 151 0.85 14.31 0.58
C LEU A 151 1.59 12.96 0.46
N ASP A 152 1.25 11.96 1.28
CA ASP A 152 1.85 10.61 1.23
C ASP A 152 1.70 9.97 -0.15
N ARG A 153 0.54 10.14 -0.80
CA ARG A 153 0.29 9.60 -2.15
C ARG A 153 1.22 10.21 -3.20
N VAL A 154 1.47 11.52 -3.10
CA VAL A 154 2.42 12.22 -3.99
C VAL A 154 3.85 11.72 -3.73
N GLY A 155 4.25 11.57 -2.46
CA GLY A 155 5.55 11.02 -2.09
C GLY A 155 5.78 9.60 -2.63
N LYS A 156 4.78 8.72 -2.50
CA LYS A 156 4.83 7.35 -3.06
C LYS A 156 4.90 7.34 -4.58
N ALA A 157 4.16 8.21 -5.25
CA ALA A 157 4.19 8.32 -6.70
C ALA A 157 5.55 8.83 -7.21
N LEU A 158 6.16 9.79 -6.51
CA LEU A 158 7.53 10.26 -6.77
C LEU A 158 8.56 9.15 -6.59
N ALA A 159 8.48 8.41 -5.47
CA ALA A 159 9.41 7.31 -5.19
C ALA A 159 9.29 6.15 -6.20
N ALA A 160 8.09 5.90 -6.73
CA ALA A 160 7.85 4.89 -7.75
C ALA A 160 8.28 5.33 -9.17
N GLY A 161 8.64 6.60 -9.38
CA GLY A 161 9.08 7.14 -10.67
C GLY A 161 8.00 7.17 -11.76
N SER A 162 6.73 6.95 -11.42
CA SER A 162 5.64 6.86 -12.42
C SER A 162 4.99 8.21 -12.65
N GLN A 163 5.23 8.82 -13.82
CA GLN A 163 4.61 10.10 -14.22
C GLN A 163 3.08 10.07 -14.21
N ARG A 164 2.47 8.95 -14.65
CA ARG A 164 1.01 8.78 -14.64
C ARG A 164 0.45 8.74 -13.22
N SER A 165 1.10 8.00 -12.33
CA SER A 165 0.73 7.93 -10.91
C SER A 165 0.87 9.30 -10.25
N LEU A 166 1.94 10.03 -10.58
CA LEU A 166 2.20 11.36 -10.06
C LEU A 166 1.16 12.38 -10.51
N ALA A 167 0.78 12.37 -11.79
CA ALA A 167 -0.28 13.24 -12.32
C ALA A 167 -1.63 12.96 -11.63
N SER A 168 -1.99 11.68 -11.44
CA SER A 168 -3.21 11.28 -10.73
C SER A 168 -3.20 11.74 -9.27
N ALA A 169 -2.10 11.50 -8.55
CA ALA A 169 -1.95 11.91 -7.16
C ALA A 169 -2.02 13.44 -7.00
N CYS A 170 -1.42 14.20 -7.92
CA CYS A 170 -1.51 15.66 -7.92
C CYS A 170 -2.95 16.16 -8.16
N GLN A 171 -3.70 15.53 -9.06
CA GLN A 171 -5.10 15.88 -9.32
C GLN A 171 -6.01 15.59 -8.11
N GLU A 172 -5.84 14.43 -7.47
CA GLU A 172 -6.56 14.10 -6.24
C GLU A 172 -6.27 15.10 -5.11
N LEU A 173 -5.01 15.48 -4.95
CA LEU A 173 -4.60 16.46 -3.94
C LEU A 173 -5.20 17.84 -4.19
N LEU A 174 -5.22 18.29 -5.46
CA LEU A 174 -5.84 19.56 -5.84
C LEU A 174 -7.35 19.57 -5.54
N GLN A 175 -8.06 18.50 -5.90
CA GLN A 175 -9.49 18.37 -5.62
C GLN A 175 -9.77 18.45 -4.10
N MET A 176 -8.92 17.84 -3.30
CA MET A 176 -9.05 17.86 -1.84
C MET A 176 -8.75 19.24 -1.25
N TYR A 177 -7.73 19.94 -1.76
CA TYR A 177 -7.42 21.30 -1.33
C TYR A 177 -8.55 22.28 -1.72
N ASP A 178 -9.15 22.10 -2.90
CA ASP A 178 -10.33 22.88 -3.30
C ASP A 178 -11.55 22.57 -2.41
N ALA A 179 -11.72 21.30 -2.00
CA ALA A 179 -12.75 20.91 -1.04
C ALA A 179 -12.54 21.61 0.32
N TYR A 180 -11.31 21.72 0.82
CA TYR A 180 -11.02 22.46 2.05
C TYR A 180 -11.43 23.94 1.97
N LEU A 181 -11.33 24.56 0.80
CA LEU A 181 -11.67 25.98 0.62
C LEU A 181 -13.16 26.24 0.40
N THR A 182 -13.91 25.20 0.04
CA THR A 182 -15.34 25.27 -0.28
C THR A 182 -16.23 24.60 0.75
N ASP A 183 -15.63 23.93 1.75
CA ASP A 183 -16.33 23.39 2.89
C ASP A 183 -17.20 24.47 3.56
N GLY A 184 -18.38 24.03 3.99
CA GLY A 184 -19.40 24.82 4.67
C GLY A 184 -20.05 24.01 5.79
N SER A 185 -19.42 22.91 6.19
CA SER A 185 -19.87 22.07 7.30
C SER A 185 -19.72 22.78 8.65
N GLY A 186 -20.38 22.27 9.70
CA GLY A 186 -20.24 22.82 11.05
C GLY A 186 -18.81 22.73 11.63
N TYR A 187 -17.92 21.98 10.98
CA TYR A 187 -16.50 21.80 11.34
C TYR A 187 -15.58 22.34 10.24
N ASP A 188 -16.00 23.46 9.65
CA ASP A 188 -15.50 24.04 8.42
C ASP A 188 -13.97 24.10 8.28
N SER A 189 -13.41 23.24 7.42
CA SER A 189 -11.99 23.28 7.04
C SER A 189 -11.59 24.62 6.40
N ARG A 190 -12.52 25.32 5.75
CA ARG A 190 -12.29 26.64 5.15
C ARG A 190 -11.93 27.67 6.22
N ASP A 191 -12.59 27.60 7.36
CA ASP A 191 -12.35 28.50 8.48
C ASP A 191 -10.95 28.24 9.10
N THR A 192 -10.54 26.98 9.21
CA THR A 192 -9.17 26.60 9.62
C THR A 192 -8.11 27.18 8.67
N PHE A 193 -8.19 26.90 7.37
CA PHE A 193 -7.17 27.34 6.42
C PHE A 193 -7.23 28.85 6.13
N ARG A 194 -8.39 29.50 6.35
CA ARG A 194 -8.48 30.97 6.35
C ARG A 194 -7.74 31.57 7.53
N ARG A 195 -7.92 31.06 8.75
CA ARG A 195 -7.19 31.57 9.93
C ARG A 195 -5.69 31.31 9.84
N LEU A 196 -5.31 30.16 9.29
CA LEU A 196 -3.93 29.73 9.19
C LEU A 196 -3.25 30.15 7.89
N SER A 197 -3.87 30.99 7.06
CA SER A 197 -3.39 31.29 5.70
C SER A 197 -1.96 31.86 5.65
N GLU A 198 -1.56 32.61 6.68
CA GLU A 198 -0.19 33.14 6.79
C GLU A 198 0.83 32.06 7.16
N ARG A 199 0.41 31.08 7.96
CA ARG A 199 1.28 30.02 8.49
C ARG A 199 1.37 28.84 7.53
N VAL A 200 0.24 28.48 6.92
CA VAL A 200 0.06 27.34 6.02
C VAL A 200 -0.61 27.86 4.74
N PRO A 201 0.16 28.50 3.83
CA PRO A 201 -0.39 29.07 2.61
C PRO A 201 -0.69 27.97 1.58
N LEU A 202 -1.97 27.61 1.42
CA LEU A 202 -2.38 26.58 0.44
C LEU A 202 -2.16 27.03 -1.00
N ARG A 203 -2.26 28.33 -1.31
CA ARG A 203 -2.20 28.85 -2.68
C ARG A 203 -0.89 28.51 -3.39
N ALA A 204 0.25 28.85 -2.77
CA ALA A 204 1.57 28.60 -3.35
C ALA A 204 1.82 27.10 -3.61
N VAL A 205 1.25 26.27 -2.74
CA VAL A 205 1.37 24.82 -2.81
C VAL A 205 0.48 24.24 -3.90
N SER A 206 -0.77 24.69 -4.01
CA SER A 206 -1.66 24.35 -5.13
C SER A 206 -1.06 24.75 -6.47
N ASP A 207 -0.37 25.89 -6.54
CA ASP A 207 0.30 26.33 -7.77
C ASP A 207 1.50 25.42 -8.11
N ALA A 208 2.30 25.02 -7.12
CA ALA A 208 3.38 24.05 -7.30
C ALA A 208 2.84 22.66 -7.73
N ILE A 209 1.78 22.17 -7.09
CA ILE A 209 1.15 20.88 -7.45
C ILE A 209 0.59 20.95 -8.88
N ARG A 210 -0.02 22.06 -9.27
CA ARG A 210 -0.52 22.25 -10.63
C ARG A 210 0.62 22.27 -11.65
N SER A 211 1.75 22.89 -11.31
CA SER A 211 2.95 22.86 -12.15
C SER A 211 3.49 21.44 -12.33
N ILE A 212 3.58 20.64 -11.25
CA ILE A 212 3.97 19.22 -11.34
C ILE A 212 2.98 18.46 -12.23
N ALA A 213 1.67 18.64 -12.02
CA ALA A 213 0.65 17.97 -12.82
C ALA A 213 0.74 18.33 -14.31
N MET A 214 1.03 19.60 -14.64
CA MET A 214 1.20 20.06 -16.02
C MET A 214 2.48 19.48 -16.66
N LYS A 215 3.58 19.45 -15.91
CA LYS A 215 4.86 18.90 -16.39
C LYS A 215 4.79 17.38 -16.58
N THR A 216 3.99 16.69 -15.76
CA THR A 216 3.82 15.22 -15.81
C THR A 216 2.72 14.77 -16.77
N ALA A 217 1.83 15.67 -17.17
CA ALA A 217 0.89 15.42 -18.24
C ALA A 217 1.66 15.27 -19.55
N VAL A 218 1.66 14.05 -20.10
CA VAL A 218 2.17 13.77 -21.44
C VAL A 218 1.49 14.76 -22.39
N PRO A 219 2.23 15.61 -23.14
CA PRO A 219 1.60 16.43 -24.16
C PRO A 219 0.82 15.47 -25.07
N PRO A 220 -0.46 15.75 -25.40
CA PRO A 220 -1.15 14.94 -26.40
C PRO A 220 -0.18 14.88 -27.56
N ALA A 221 0.19 13.66 -27.96
CA ALA A 221 1.09 13.45 -29.08
C ALA A 221 0.63 14.42 -30.14
N SER A 222 1.42 15.48 -30.39
CA SER A 222 1.31 16.26 -31.60
C SER A 222 1.31 15.17 -32.63
N THR A 223 0.14 14.95 -33.22
CA THR A 223 -0.05 13.93 -34.22
C THR A 223 0.98 14.33 -35.23
N SER A 224 2.13 13.65 -35.19
CA SER A 224 3.15 13.80 -36.17
C SER A 224 2.37 13.42 -37.40
N GLU A 225 2.05 14.45 -38.16
CA GLU A 225 1.38 14.36 -39.42
C GLU A 225 2.33 13.50 -40.23
N MET A 226 2.11 12.19 -40.09
CA MET A 226 2.68 11.18 -40.93
C MET A 226 2.33 11.69 -42.30
N PRO A 227 3.32 12.08 -43.14
CA PRO A 227 3.00 12.63 -44.43
C PRO A 227 2.11 11.60 -45.08
N ALA A 228 0.90 12.02 -45.44
CA ALA A 228 -0.05 11.19 -46.14
C ALA A 228 0.73 10.45 -47.23
N PRO A 229 0.60 9.11 -47.38
CA PRO A 229 1.25 8.43 -48.49
C PRO A 229 0.84 9.18 -49.74
N ALA A 230 1.82 9.79 -50.41
CA ALA A 230 1.60 10.60 -51.59
C ALA A 230 0.70 9.77 -52.50
N THR A 231 -0.51 10.28 -52.73
CA THR A 231 -1.40 9.70 -53.73
C THR A 231 -0.72 9.97 -55.05
N ILE A 232 0.06 9.00 -55.51
CA ILE A 232 0.65 9.00 -56.84
C ILE A 232 -0.54 9.07 -57.80
N PRO A 233 -0.70 10.14 -58.61
CA PRO A 233 -1.73 10.15 -59.64
C PRO A 233 -1.44 8.98 -60.60
N PRO A 234 -2.47 8.28 -61.11
CA PRO A 234 -2.26 7.14 -61.98
C PRO A 234 -1.49 7.58 -63.22
N VAL A 235 -0.24 7.11 -63.32
CA VAL A 235 0.53 7.11 -64.57
C VAL A 235 -0.25 6.27 -65.57
N SER A 236 -0.66 6.92 -66.66
CA SER A 236 -1.34 6.28 -67.77
C SER A 236 -0.56 5.04 -68.23
N ALA A 237 -1.27 3.93 -68.32
CA ALA A 237 -0.72 2.65 -68.73
C ALA A 237 -0.04 2.75 -70.12
N PRO A 238 1.10 2.08 -70.33
CA PRO A 238 1.65 1.87 -71.66
C PRO A 238 0.74 0.89 -72.42
N VAL A 239 0.14 1.36 -73.50
CA VAL A 239 -0.60 0.52 -74.45
C VAL A 239 0.40 -0.38 -75.17
N THR A 240 0.36 -1.68 -74.84
CA THR A 240 0.99 -2.73 -75.63
C THR A 240 0.10 -3.11 -76.81
N GLY A 241 0.51 -2.66 -78.01
CA GLY A 241 0.44 -3.31 -79.34
C GLY A 241 -0.87 -3.90 -79.90
N PRO A 242 -1.07 -3.74 -81.21
CA PRO A 242 -1.28 -4.92 -82.07
C PRO A 242 -0.20 -5.05 -83.18
N PRO A 243 -0.04 -6.27 -83.75
CA PRO A 243 1.13 -6.67 -84.54
C PRO A 243 1.18 -6.12 -85.98
N PRO A 244 2.35 -6.21 -86.66
CA PRO A 244 2.55 -5.64 -87.98
C PRO A 244 1.95 -6.53 -89.09
N THR A 245 1.18 -5.93 -89.99
CA THR A 245 0.79 -6.54 -91.27
C THR A 245 1.65 -6.00 -92.41
N THR A 246 2.24 -6.94 -93.10
CA THR A 246 3.05 -6.84 -94.30
C THR A 246 2.24 -6.31 -95.50
N GLY A 247 2.79 -5.28 -96.14
CA GLY A 247 2.84 -5.02 -97.59
C GLY A 247 1.56 -5.11 -98.44
N GLN A 248 1.19 -4.00 -99.08
CA GLN A 248 0.93 -4.00 -100.53
C GLN A 248 0.84 -2.58 -101.14
N ARG A 249 1.69 -2.37 -102.17
CA ARG A 249 1.46 -1.70 -103.45
C ARG A 249 0.71 -0.34 -103.52
N SER A 250 1.50 0.68 -103.89
CA SER A 250 1.41 1.46 -105.14
C SER A 250 0.12 1.33 -105.98
N MET A 251 -0.59 2.44 -106.19
CA MET A 251 -0.81 3.09 -107.51
C MET A 251 -1.60 4.43 -107.34
N PRO A 252 -1.50 5.39 -108.30
CA PRO A 252 -2.10 6.72 -108.26
C PRO A 252 -3.37 6.87 -109.14
N GLY A 253 -4.11 7.99 -108.97
CA GLY A 253 -5.16 8.47 -109.90
C GLY A 253 -6.49 8.75 -109.19
N SER A 254 -6.90 10.01 -108.99
CA SER A 254 -7.59 10.90 -109.95
C SER A 254 -9.13 10.78 -109.95
N ALA A 255 -9.74 11.90 -109.54
CA ALA A 255 -10.85 12.61 -110.20
C ALA A 255 -12.32 12.13 -110.08
N LEU A 256 -13.14 13.13 -109.71
CA LEU A 256 -14.47 13.48 -110.23
C LEU A 256 -15.69 12.59 -109.94
N ALA A 257 -16.72 13.21 -109.35
CA ALA A 257 -18.05 13.48 -109.94
C ALA A 257 -19.10 13.55 -108.81
N GLN A 258 -19.67 14.73 -108.55
CA GLN A 258 -20.97 15.21 -109.04
C GLN A 258 -22.07 15.14 -107.97
N GLN A 259 -22.73 16.29 -107.85
CA GLN A 259 -23.97 16.57 -107.15
C GLN A 259 -25.10 15.61 -107.56
N ALA A 260 -25.94 15.29 -106.59
CA ALA A 260 -27.39 15.38 -106.71
C ALA A 260 -27.97 15.73 -105.34
#